data_AF-A0A2H9QHV0-F1
#
_entry.id   AF-A0A2H9QHV0-F1
#
_cell.length_a   1.000
_cell.length_b   1.000
_cell.length_c   1.000
_cell.angle_alpha   90.00
_cell.angle_beta   90.00
_cell.angle_gamma   90.00
#
_symmetry.space_group_name_H-M   'P 1'
#
loop_
_entity.id
_entity.type
_entity.pdbx_description
1 polymer ?
#
loop_
_entity_poly.entity_id
_entity_poly.type
_entity_poly.pdbx_seq_one_letter_code
_entity_poly.pdbx_strand_id
1 'polypeptide(L)'
;MLKREFRKSYTERFGEDFVEKFVSKINEPYPQYLRVNTLKIKVDDLIHGLENKGFIFKKIESLNYGFRVVNEPFSISSTEEYLLGYFYLQDKSSMLCVEELNPKSSELVLDCCSAPGGKTSHIAQLMNNEGVIIALDDKSERLKSQLFNLQRLGVKNATTFKINALRVNSLGLLFDKILLDAPCS
;
A
#
# COMPACT_ATOMS: atom_id res chain seq x y z
N MET A 1 -2.41 2.09 -24.82
CA MET A 1 -2.07 3.10 -25.86
C MET A 1 -2.04 4.49 -25.24
N LEU A 2 -0.92 5.20 -25.34
CA LEU A 2 -0.76 6.56 -24.81
C LEU A 2 -1.50 7.57 -25.71
N LYS A 3 -2.28 8.50 -25.15
CA LYS A 3 -2.95 9.54 -25.95
C LYS A 3 -1.91 10.39 -26.69
N ARG A 4 -2.23 10.84 -27.91
CA ARG A 4 -1.32 11.62 -28.78
C ARG A 4 -0.71 12.85 -28.09
N GLU A 5 -1.50 13.55 -27.28
CA GLU A 5 -1.06 14.74 -26.54
C GLU A 5 0.05 14.42 -25.54
N PHE A 6 -0.07 13.32 -24.80
CA PHE A 6 0.96 12.87 -23.88
C PHE A 6 2.21 12.37 -24.59
N ARG A 7 2.06 11.69 -25.73
CA ARG A 7 3.21 11.24 -26.53
C ARG A 7 4.08 12.42 -26.94
N LYS A 8 3.48 13.47 -27.52
CA LYS A 8 4.21 14.68 -27.94
C LYS A 8 4.92 15.34 -26.75
N SER A 9 4.22 15.56 -25.64
CA SER A 9 4.80 16.18 -24.44
C SER A 9 5.95 15.35 -23.85
N TYR A 10 5.84 14.03 -23.82
CA TYR A 10 6.89 13.16 -23.29
C TYR A 10 8.08 13.06 -24.22
N THR A 11 7.87 13.05 -25.55
CA THR A 11 8.96 13.09 -26.52
C THR A 11 9.78 14.38 -26.36
N GLU A 12 9.10 15.53 -26.20
CA GLU A 12 9.76 16.83 -26.00
C GLU A 12 10.58 16.88 -24.69
N ARG A 13 10.14 16.19 -23.63
CA ARG A 13 10.79 16.23 -22.31
C ARG A 13 11.87 15.16 -22.10
N PHE A 14 11.67 13.97 -22.66
CA PHE A 14 12.45 12.78 -22.33
C PHE A 14 13.06 12.08 -23.56
N GLY A 15 12.71 12.53 -24.78
CA GLY A 15 13.17 11.96 -26.04
C GLY A 15 12.35 10.77 -26.52
N GLU A 16 12.43 10.48 -27.83
CA GLU A 16 11.64 9.44 -28.50
C GLU A 16 11.98 8.04 -27.96
N ASP A 17 13.27 7.74 -27.73
CA ASP A 17 13.73 6.45 -27.19
C ASP A 17 13.12 6.12 -25.83
N PHE A 18 12.97 7.12 -24.96
CA PHE A 18 12.32 6.95 -23.67
C PHE A 18 10.82 6.65 -23.85
N VAL A 19 10.16 7.41 -24.72
CA VAL A 19 8.72 7.26 -24.98
C VAL A 19 8.40 5.88 -25.54
N GLU A 20 9.19 5.39 -26.49
CA GLU A 20 8.99 4.05 -27.06
C GLU A 20 9.15 2.96 -25.99
N LYS A 21 10.21 3.03 -25.15
CA LYS A 21 10.40 2.11 -24.03
C LYS A 21 9.27 2.20 -23.01
N PHE A 22 8.82 3.41 -22.68
CA PHE A 22 7.73 3.64 -21.74
C PHE A 22 6.41 3.06 -22.27
N VAL A 23 6.06 3.35 -23.53
CA VAL A 23 4.85 2.85 -24.20
C VAL A 23 4.86 1.33 -24.28
N SER A 24 6.01 0.72 -24.61
CA SER A 24 6.18 -0.73 -24.58
C SER A 24 5.87 -1.28 -23.17
N LYS A 25 6.44 -0.67 -22.13
CA LYS A 25 6.30 -1.15 -20.75
C LYS A 25 4.89 -1.03 -20.17
N ILE A 26 4.19 0.07 -20.44
CA ILE A 26 2.81 0.27 -19.94
C ILE A 26 1.80 -0.69 -20.58
N ASN A 27 2.15 -1.30 -21.71
CA ASN A 27 1.28 -2.28 -22.38
C ASN A 27 1.55 -3.72 -21.90
N GLU A 28 2.58 -3.96 -21.09
CA GLU A 28 2.80 -5.26 -20.46
C GLU A 28 1.80 -5.49 -19.31
N PRO A 29 1.46 -6.75 -18.98
CA PRO A 29 0.67 -7.07 -17.81
C PRO A 29 1.31 -6.50 -16.53
N TYR A 30 0.50 -5.79 -15.74
CA TYR A 30 0.99 -5.18 -14.51
C TYR A 30 1.35 -6.27 -13.48
N PRO A 31 2.59 -6.29 -12.96
CA PRO A 31 2.97 -7.28 -11.96
C PRO A 31 2.14 -7.14 -10.68
N GLN A 32 1.71 -8.26 -10.12
CA GLN A 32 1.03 -8.28 -8.83
C GLN A 32 2.05 -8.39 -7.69
N TYR A 33 1.80 -7.65 -6.61
CA TYR A 33 2.66 -7.60 -5.44
C TYR A 33 1.84 -7.78 -4.16
N LEU A 34 2.46 -8.37 -3.15
CA LEU A 34 1.90 -8.50 -1.81
C LEU A 34 2.88 -8.00 -0.76
N ARG A 35 2.32 -7.47 0.33
CA ARG A 35 3.02 -7.13 1.56
C ARG A 35 2.63 -8.11 2.65
N VAL A 36 3.59 -8.80 3.25
CA VAL A 36 3.35 -9.65 4.42
C VAL A 36 2.98 -8.79 5.63
N ASN A 37 1.96 -9.21 6.37
CA ASN A 37 1.52 -8.56 7.60
C ASN A 37 2.17 -9.19 8.84
N THR A 38 3.29 -8.61 9.27
CA THR A 38 4.05 -9.10 10.42
C THR A 38 3.38 -8.91 11.78
N LEU A 39 2.22 -8.23 11.84
CA LEU A 39 1.38 -8.20 13.04
C LEU A 39 0.71 -9.55 13.32
N LYS A 40 0.62 -10.43 12.31
CA LYS A 40 -0.14 -11.69 12.40
C LYS A 40 0.65 -12.95 12.07
N ILE A 41 1.67 -12.85 11.23
CA ILE A 41 2.44 -14.01 10.77
C ILE A 41 3.89 -13.63 10.48
N LYS A 42 4.82 -14.58 10.62
CA LYS A 42 6.20 -14.38 10.15
C LYS A 42 6.26 -14.46 8.63
N VAL A 43 7.26 -13.81 8.04
CA VAL A 43 7.45 -13.79 6.59
C VAL A 43 7.63 -15.20 6.03
N ASP A 44 8.55 -15.98 6.59
CA ASP A 44 8.88 -17.31 6.09
C ASP A 44 7.69 -18.29 6.21
N ASP A 45 6.93 -18.21 7.32
CA ASP A 45 5.76 -19.06 7.54
C ASP A 45 4.69 -18.82 6.47
N LEU A 46 4.43 -17.57 6.10
CA LEU A 46 3.47 -17.22 5.06
C LEU A 46 3.95 -17.68 3.68
N ILE A 47 5.21 -17.39 3.33
CA ILE A 47 5.75 -17.68 2.00
C ILE A 47 5.79 -19.20 1.78
N HIS A 48 6.33 -19.97 2.74
CA HIS A 48 6.32 -21.44 2.64
C HIS A 48 4.89 -22.00 2.57
N GLY A 49 3.96 -21.46 3.36
CA GLY A 49 2.56 -21.89 3.35
C GLY A 49 1.89 -21.71 1.98
N LEU A 50 2.13 -20.57 1.31
CA LEU A 50 1.60 -20.30 -0.02
C LEU A 50 2.37 -21.07 -1.12
N GLU A 51 3.67 -21.28 -0.98
CA GLU A 51 4.46 -22.09 -1.91
C GLU A 51 4.00 -23.55 -1.94
N ASN A 52 3.63 -24.11 -0.78
CA ASN A 52 3.02 -25.44 -0.69
C ASN A 52 1.67 -25.55 -1.43
N LYS A 53 1.01 -24.42 -1.70
CA LYS A 53 -0.22 -24.34 -2.50
C LYS A 53 0.05 -24.08 -4.00
N GLY A 54 1.32 -24.05 -4.41
CA GLY A 54 1.76 -23.89 -5.81
C GLY A 54 2.02 -22.45 -6.26
N PHE A 55 1.96 -21.48 -5.35
CA PHE A 55 2.34 -20.10 -5.67
C PHE A 55 3.87 -19.98 -5.78
N ILE A 56 4.35 -19.06 -6.60
CA ILE A 56 5.78 -18.74 -6.69
C ILE A 56 5.95 -17.23 -6.47
N PHE A 57 6.86 -16.87 -5.58
CA PHE A 57 7.15 -15.48 -5.25
C PHE A 57 8.58 -15.10 -5.58
N LYS A 58 8.80 -13.81 -5.82
CA LYS A 58 10.13 -13.20 -5.85
C LYS A 58 10.19 -12.09 -4.82
N LYS A 59 11.12 -12.20 -3.88
CA LYS A 59 11.41 -11.14 -2.90
C LYS A 59 11.82 -9.86 -3.61
N ILE A 60 11.32 -8.72 -3.14
CA ILE A 60 11.77 -7.41 -3.60
C ILE A 60 12.90 -6.96 -2.66
N GLU A 61 14.12 -6.83 -3.18
CA GLU A 61 15.32 -6.55 -2.37
C GLU A 61 15.21 -5.26 -1.57
N SER A 62 14.56 -4.22 -2.13
CA SER A 62 14.41 -2.92 -1.49
C SER A 62 13.24 -2.83 -0.49
N LEU A 63 12.52 -3.93 -0.23
CA LEU A 63 11.32 -3.92 0.62
C LEU A 63 11.34 -5.09 1.60
N ASN A 64 11.33 -4.77 2.89
CA ASN A 64 11.46 -5.76 3.97
C ASN A 64 10.32 -6.78 3.99
N TYR A 65 9.12 -6.40 3.54
CA TYR A 65 7.92 -7.25 3.58
C TYR A 65 7.27 -7.47 2.21
N GLY A 66 7.87 -6.95 1.13
CA GLY A 66 7.30 -6.99 -0.22
C GLY A 66 7.75 -8.19 -1.05
N PHE A 67 6.80 -8.81 -1.75
CA PHE A 67 7.02 -9.91 -2.68
C PHE A 67 6.24 -9.68 -3.97
N ARG A 68 6.84 -10.03 -5.11
CA ARG A 68 6.17 -10.14 -6.41
C ARG A 68 5.59 -11.54 -6.55
N VAL A 69 4.34 -11.63 -7.00
CA VAL A 69 3.73 -12.89 -7.41
C VAL A 69 4.22 -13.23 -8.83
N VAL A 70 4.91 -14.35 -8.97
CA VAL A 70 5.48 -14.83 -10.24
C VAL A 70 4.56 -15.87 -10.87
N ASN A 71 4.01 -16.79 -10.07
CA ASN A 71 3.01 -17.77 -10.50
C ASN A 71 1.84 -17.77 -9.51
N GLU A 72 0.63 -17.70 -10.07
CA GLU A 72 -0.64 -17.65 -9.34
C GLU A 72 -1.52 -18.82 -9.84
N PRO A 73 -1.45 -20.01 -9.21
CA PRO A 73 -2.18 -21.19 -9.66
C PRO A 73 -3.70 -21.01 -9.58
N PHE A 74 -4.15 -20.19 -8.63
CA PHE A 74 -5.50 -19.69 -8.47
C PHE A 74 -5.43 -18.34 -7.77
N SER A 75 -6.54 -17.60 -7.73
CA SER A 75 -6.53 -16.24 -7.19
C SER A 75 -5.97 -16.15 -5.77
N ILE A 76 -4.92 -15.36 -5.58
CA ILE A 76 -4.26 -15.21 -4.28
C ILE A 76 -5.19 -14.54 -3.26
N SER A 77 -6.13 -13.71 -3.72
CA SER A 77 -7.12 -13.06 -2.86
C SER A 77 -8.24 -13.99 -2.39
N SER A 78 -8.35 -15.21 -2.95
CA SER A 78 -9.27 -16.25 -2.46
C SER A 78 -8.63 -17.21 -1.45
N THR A 79 -7.37 -16.98 -1.08
CA THR A 79 -6.66 -17.78 -0.08
C THR A 79 -7.17 -17.52 1.34
N GLU A 80 -7.07 -18.52 2.20
CA GLU A 80 -7.36 -18.38 3.64
C GLU A 80 -6.45 -17.32 4.28
N GLU A 81 -5.19 -17.28 3.88
CA GLU A 81 -4.18 -16.32 4.33
C GLU A 81 -4.59 -14.87 4.03
N TYR A 82 -5.20 -14.63 2.86
CA TYR A 82 -5.77 -13.33 2.55
C TYR A 82 -6.94 -13.02 3.49
N LEU A 83 -7.89 -13.94 3.65
CA LEU A 83 -9.07 -13.73 4.50
C LEU A 83 -8.70 -13.49 5.98
N LEU A 84 -7.69 -14.19 6.48
CA LEU A 84 -7.15 -14.04 7.84
C LEU A 84 -6.31 -12.76 8.03
N GLY A 85 -5.99 -12.06 6.94
CA GLY A 85 -5.25 -10.80 6.95
C GLY A 85 -3.74 -10.99 7.12
N TYR A 86 -3.19 -12.12 6.70
CA TYR A 86 -1.76 -12.41 6.77
C TYR A 86 -0.93 -11.62 5.75
N PHE A 87 -1.57 -11.09 4.71
CA PHE A 87 -0.95 -10.16 3.78
C PHE A 87 -1.97 -9.19 3.21
N TYR A 88 -1.44 -8.18 2.52
CA TYR A 88 -2.22 -7.20 1.77
C TYR A 88 -1.65 -7.07 0.35
N LEU A 89 -2.52 -7.06 -0.66
CA LEU A 89 -2.12 -6.79 -2.04
C LEU A 89 -1.84 -5.29 -2.18
N GLN A 90 -0.58 -4.92 -2.39
CA GLN A 90 -0.11 -3.54 -2.39
C GLN A 90 0.97 -3.37 -3.44
N ASP A 91 0.96 -2.26 -4.16
CA ASP A 91 2.04 -1.95 -5.07
C ASP A 91 3.38 -1.70 -4.34
N LYS A 92 4.50 -2.08 -4.96
CA LYS A 92 5.84 -1.85 -4.44
C LYS A 92 6.11 -0.36 -4.13
N SER A 93 5.64 0.55 -4.96
CA SER A 93 5.80 2.00 -4.76
C SER A 93 5.10 2.46 -3.48
N SER A 94 3.91 1.94 -3.23
CA SER A 94 3.13 2.23 -2.03
C SER A 94 3.76 1.66 -0.77
N MET A 95 4.43 0.51 -0.85
CA MET A 95 5.22 -0.02 0.26
C MET A 95 6.43 0.88 0.55
N LEU A 96 7.17 1.25 -0.49
CA LEU A 96 8.37 2.08 -0.38
C LEU A 96 8.08 3.44 0.28
N CYS A 97 6.95 4.08 -0.06
CA CYS A 97 6.54 5.34 0.58
C CYS A 97 6.44 5.23 2.12
N VAL A 98 5.96 4.10 2.63
CA VAL A 98 5.80 3.90 4.08
C VAL A 98 7.10 3.47 4.74
N GLU A 99 7.93 2.69 4.06
CA GLU A 99 9.28 2.37 4.55
C GLU A 99 10.12 3.64 4.67
N GLU A 100 10.04 4.56 3.71
CA GLU A 100 10.74 5.86 3.74
C GLU A 100 10.20 6.79 4.84
N LEU A 101 8.87 6.79 5.06
CA LEU A 101 8.26 7.51 6.19
C LEU A 101 8.87 7.06 7.53
N ASN A 102 9.19 5.77 7.64
CA ASN A 102 9.85 5.15 8.78
C ASN A 102 9.20 5.48 10.15
N PRO A 103 7.89 5.23 10.32
CA PRO A 103 7.16 5.55 11.55
C PRO A 103 7.64 4.71 12.73
N LYS A 104 7.65 5.31 13.93
CA LYS A 104 8.10 4.70 15.17
C LYS A 104 6.93 4.46 16.12
N SER A 105 7.06 3.44 16.95
CA SER A 105 6.02 2.96 17.87
C SER A 105 5.48 4.00 18.86
N SER A 106 6.21 5.07 19.16
CA SER A 106 5.75 6.13 20.09
C SER A 106 5.15 7.36 19.40
N GLU A 107 5.10 7.38 18.07
CA GLU A 107 4.73 8.58 17.30
C GLU A 107 3.21 8.70 17.08
N LEU A 108 2.77 9.94 16.90
CA LEU A 108 1.45 10.29 16.37
C LEU A 108 1.59 10.57 14.86
N VAL A 109 1.06 9.66 14.05
CA VAL A 109 1.20 9.68 12.58
C VAL A 109 -0.13 10.05 11.92
N LEU A 110 -0.07 10.90 10.90
CA LEU A 110 -1.21 11.26 10.05
C LEU A 110 -1.11 10.57 8.69
N ASP A 111 -2.21 9.97 8.22
CA ASP A 111 -2.39 9.53 6.84
C ASP A 111 -3.56 10.32 6.21
N CYS A 112 -3.22 11.27 5.34
CA CYS A 112 -4.17 12.28 4.84
C CYS A 112 -5.18 11.76 3.81
N CYS A 113 -4.88 10.67 3.10
CA CYS A 113 -5.66 10.13 1.98
C CYS A 113 -5.68 8.61 2.07
N SER A 114 -6.15 8.13 3.21
CA SER A 114 -5.81 6.83 3.76
C SER A 114 -6.58 5.66 3.14
N ALA A 115 -7.78 5.86 2.59
CA ALA A 115 -8.58 4.76 2.07
C ALA A 115 -7.98 4.21 0.75
N PRO A 116 -7.94 2.89 0.52
CA PRO A 116 -8.64 1.82 1.24
C PRO A 116 -7.87 1.22 2.43
N GLY A 117 -6.83 1.88 2.96
CA GLY A 117 -6.13 1.48 4.20
C GLY A 117 -4.83 0.70 4.02
N GLY A 118 -4.37 0.51 2.78
CA GLY A 118 -3.15 -0.25 2.49
C GLY A 118 -1.90 0.36 3.14
N LYS A 119 -1.69 1.67 2.98
CA LYS A 119 -0.55 2.39 3.58
C LYS A 119 -0.73 2.57 5.09
N THR A 120 -1.93 2.93 5.55
CA THR A 120 -2.26 3.03 6.98
C THR A 120 -1.97 1.73 7.74
N SER A 121 -2.36 0.57 7.19
CA SER A 121 -2.05 -0.72 7.82
C SER A 121 -0.56 -1.05 7.79
N HIS A 122 0.19 -0.55 6.81
CA HIS A 122 1.64 -0.70 6.77
C HIS A 122 2.30 0.15 7.86
N ILE A 123 1.82 1.38 8.06
CA ILE A 123 2.27 2.25 9.16
C ILE A 123 2.04 1.54 10.50
N ALA A 124 0.83 1.00 10.71
CA ALA A 124 0.50 0.23 11.92
C ALA A 124 1.41 -0.99 12.14
N GLN A 125 1.74 -1.70 11.04
CA GLN A 125 2.68 -2.81 11.07
C GLN A 125 4.08 -2.38 11.51
N LEU A 126 4.62 -1.28 10.97
CA LEU A 126 5.93 -0.76 11.35
C LEU A 126 5.97 -0.20 12.77
N MET A 127 4.85 0.34 13.25
CA MET A 127 4.68 0.81 14.63
C MET A 127 4.37 -0.33 15.62
N ASN A 128 4.25 -1.59 15.17
CA ASN A 128 3.85 -2.74 15.99
C ASN A 128 2.53 -2.53 16.75
N ASN A 129 1.55 -1.85 16.14
CA ASN A 129 0.29 -1.49 16.80
C ASN A 129 0.44 -0.60 18.05
N GLU A 130 1.56 0.10 18.22
CA GLU A 130 1.78 1.10 19.28
C GLU A 130 1.65 2.53 18.72
N GLY A 131 1.56 3.53 19.60
CA GLY A 131 1.36 4.92 19.19
C GLY A 131 -0.04 5.16 18.65
N VAL A 132 -0.22 6.20 17.81
CA VAL A 132 -1.53 6.56 17.28
C VAL A 132 -1.42 6.94 15.80
N ILE A 133 -2.35 6.43 15.00
CA ILE A 133 -2.50 6.79 13.59
C ILE A 133 -3.85 7.48 13.40
N ILE A 134 -3.83 8.68 12.84
CA ILE A 134 -5.03 9.40 12.39
C ILE A 134 -5.14 9.20 10.88
N ALA A 135 -6.17 8.50 10.45
CA ALA A 135 -6.38 8.16 9.05
C ALA A 135 -7.58 8.92 8.48
N LEU A 136 -7.35 9.78 7.50
CA LEU A 136 -8.36 10.66 6.91
C LEU A 136 -8.75 10.18 5.51
N ASP A 137 -10.03 10.28 5.16
CA ASP A 137 -10.51 10.26 3.77
C ASP A 137 -11.82 11.05 3.70
N ASP A 138 -12.08 11.75 2.60
CA ASP A 138 -13.30 12.56 2.44
C ASP A 138 -14.48 11.74 1.87
N LYS A 139 -14.20 10.59 1.24
CA LYS A 139 -15.20 9.75 0.57
C LYS A 139 -15.68 8.64 1.49
N SER A 140 -16.91 8.80 2.01
CA SER A 140 -17.54 7.83 2.93
C SER A 140 -17.59 6.39 2.41
N GLU A 141 -17.73 6.20 1.09
CA GLU A 141 -17.79 4.87 0.48
C GLU A 141 -16.48 4.11 0.63
N ARG A 142 -15.34 4.81 0.52
CA ARG A 142 -14.00 4.20 0.65
C ARG A 142 -13.65 3.90 2.10
N LEU A 143 -14.20 4.66 3.05
CA LEU A 143 -14.01 4.44 4.49
C LEU A 143 -14.54 3.09 4.95
N LYS A 144 -15.62 2.57 4.34
CA LYS A 144 -16.14 1.22 4.66
C LYS A 144 -15.10 0.15 4.36
N SER A 145 -14.52 0.20 3.15
CA SER A 145 -13.46 -0.72 2.74
C SER A 145 -12.21 -0.58 3.61
N GLN A 146 -11.87 0.65 4.00
CA GLN A 146 -10.76 0.91 4.90
C GLN A 146 -10.99 0.28 6.28
N LEU A 147 -12.15 0.51 6.91
CA LEU A 147 -12.44 -0.06 8.21
C LEU A 147 -12.39 -1.59 8.17
N PHE A 148 -12.99 -2.20 7.14
CA PHE A 148 -12.92 -3.64 6.92
C PHE A 148 -11.46 -4.13 6.81
N ASN A 149 -10.63 -3.45 6.00
CA ASN A 149 -9.24 -3.82 5.83
C ASN A 149 -8.43 -3.67 7.11
N LEU A 150 -8.59 -2.58 7.85
CA LEU A 150 -7.87 -2.36 9.11
C LEU A 150 -8.25 -3.44 10.14
N GLN A 151 -9.54 -3.76 10.26
CA GLN A 151 -10.02 -4.84 11.13
C GLN A 151 -9.47 -6.20 10.70
N ARG A 152 -9.60 -6.55 9.41
CA ARG A 152 -9.07 -7.81 8.84
C ARG A 152 -7.58 -7.94 9.07
N LEU A 153 -6.81 -6.86 8.95
CA LEU A 153 -5.36 -6.85 9.15
C LEU A 153 -4.94 -6.80 10.62
N GLY A 154 -5.89 -6.64 11.56
CA GLY A 154 -5.61 -6.60 13.00
C GLY A 154 -4.94 -5.30 13.45
N VAL A 155 -5.22 -4.19 12.76
CA VAL A 155 -4.76 -2.86 13.14
C VAL A 155 -5.57 -2.38 14.35
N LYS A 156 -4.86 -1.93 15.40
CA LYS A 156 -5.46 -1.53 16.69
C LYS A 156 -5.20 -0.07 17.05
N ASN A 157 -4.17 0.55 16.48
CA ASN A 157 -3.72 1.91 16.81
C ASN A 157 -4.17 2.98 15.80
N ALA A 158 -5.08 2.65 14.87
CA ALA A 158 -5.56 3.59 13.85
C ALA A 158 -7.00 4.03 14.13
N THR A 159 -7.23 5.35 14.08
CA THR A 159 -8.56 5.95 14.13
C THR A 159 -8.88 6.62 12.80
N THR A 160 -10.01 6.25 12.21
CA THR A 160 -10.42 6.74 10.90
C THR A 160 -11.43 7.88 11.03
N PHE A 161 -11.20 8.99 10.32
CA PHE A 161 -12.10 10.15 10.28
C PHE A 161 -12.51 10.50 8.86
N LYS A 162 -13.80 10.85 8.70
CA LYS A 162 -14.30 11.45 7.47
C LYS A 162 -14.03 12.96 7.46
N ILE A 163 -12.80 13.34 7.11
CA ILE A 163 -12.37 14.73 7.09
C ILE A 163 -11.59 14.98 5.79
N ASN A 164 -11.86 16.10 5.14
CA ASN A 164 -10.99 16.58 4.06
C ASN A 164 -9.64 16.99 4.67
N ALA A 165 -8.54 16.45 4.17
CA ALA A 165 -7.19 16.70 4.70
C ALA A 165 -6.83 18.20 4.80
N LEU A 166 -7.40 19.06 3.95
CA LEU A 166 -7.22 20.52 4.05
C LEU A 166 -7.77 21.13 5.34
N ARG A 167 -8.65 20.40 6.04
CA ARG A 167 -9.23 20.79 7.33
C ARG A 167 -8.56 20.09 8.52
N VAL A 168 -7.43 19.41 8.33
CA VAL A 168 -6.75 18.68 9.41
C VAL A 168 -6.42 19.55 10.63
N ASN A 169 -6.16 20.84 10.42
CA ASN A 169 -5.89 21.80 11.49
C ASN A 169 -7.05 21.90 12.51
N SER A 170 -8.29 21.54 12.14
CA SER A 170 -9.42 21.52 13.07
C SER A 170 -9.28 20.46 14.17
N LEU A 171 -8.37 19.50 14.01
CA LEU A 171 -8.10 18.48 15.03
C LEU A 171 -7.28 19.04 16.21
N GLY A 172 -6.56 20.16 16.02
CA GLY A 172 -5.71 20.75 17.05
C GLY A 172 -4.55 19.86 17.50
N LEU A 173 -4.12 18.93 16.63
CA LEU A 173 -3.05 17.98 16.90
C LEU A 173 -1.76 18.38 16.17
N LEU A 174 -0.62 18.05 16.78
CA LEU A 174 0.69 18.09 16.14
C LEU A 174 1.12 16.65 15.87
N PHE A 175 1.60 16.39 14.66
CA PHE A 175 1.98 15.06 14.20
C PHE A 175 3.50 14.97 14.08
N ASP A 176 4.07 13.86 14.53
CA ASP A 176 5.50 13.57 14.35
C ASP A 176 5.81 13.27 12.87
N LYS A 177 4.87 12.60 12.19
CA LYS A 177 4.98 12.23 10.79
C LYS A 177 3.65 12.38 10.06
N ILE A 178 3.73 12.79 8.80
CA ILE A 178 2.57 12.96 7.93
C ILE A 178 2.84 12.23 6.62
N LEU A 179 1.92 11.35 6.24
CA LEU A 179 1.86 10.75 4.92
C LEU A 179 0.76 11.45 4.09
N LEU A 180 1.16 12.01 2.96
CA LEU A 180 0.24 12.57 1.97
C LEU A 180 0.42 11.84 0.63
N ASP A 181 -0.39 10.81 0.42
CA ASP A 181 -0.55 10.16 -0.88
C ASP A 181 -1.74 10.78 -1.61
N ALA A 182 -1.49 11.88 -2.31
CA ALA A 182 -2.55 12.66 -2.94
C ALA A 182 -3.29 11.83 -4.01
N PRO A 183 -4.62 11.96 -4.13
CA PRO A 183 -5.37 11.26 -5.16
C PRO A 183 -4.89 11.72 -6.55
N CYS A 184 -4.42 10.77 -7.36
CA CYS A 184 -4.06 11.02 -8.75
C CYS A 184 -5.33 11.26 -9.60
N SER A 185 -5.32 12.31 -10.42
CA SER A 185 -6.38 12.67 -11.38
C SER A 185 -6.08 12.19 -12.80
#